data_AF-A0A345HAX8-F1
#
_entry.id   AF-A0A345HAX8-F1
#
_cell.length_a   1.000
_cell.length_b   1.000
_cell.length_c   1.000
_cell.angle_alpha   90.00
_cell.angle_beta   90.00
_cell.angle_gamma   90.00
#
_symmetry.space_group_name_H-M   'P 1'
#
loop_
_entity.id
_entity.type
_entity.pdbx_description
1 polymer ?
#
loop_
_entity_poly.entity_id
_entity_poly.type
_entity_poly.pdbx_seq_one_letter_code
_entity_poly.pdbx_strand_id
1 'polypeptide(L)'
;MQLFNTLSAEERAELIDQSGKQRLTLSFYAYANITDPKQFRDELFLAWNPLEVLGRIYVATEGINAQLSLPADNFYAFKDHVETYPFMNGMRLNVAVEQDDLSFLKLTIKVRNKIVADGLNDATFDVTNKGIHLKAQEFNEMLEDPNTVLVDMRNHYESEIGHFKNAITPDVETFRESLPIIEDDLKDHKEDKNLLMYCTGGIRCEKASAFFKHKGFKNVYQLEGGIIEYTRQVKAEGLESKFIGKNFVFDHRLGERITDDIIAQCHQCGKPCDTHTNCANEACHLLFIQCEECATSMAGCCSAACVEVIQLPEEEQKARRRGIMKGNMIFRKGKSDALKFKKSGDTVSAVALAEVPKVKGVRKRERKILVGNADHYFTKASIGQFTMVNELKTGDKIVIMGPTTGREELVVTNMHVNGTPADVAQKDDRVTMNIPFRIRLSDKLYKLPQE
;
A
#
# COMPACT_ATOMS: atom_id res chain seq x y z
N MET A 1 -9.56 -20.67 21.86
CA MET A 1 -10.05 -19.47 21.13
C MET A 1 -9.07 -19.19 19.99
N GLN A 2 -9.54 -19.02 18.76
CA GLN A 2 -8.69 -18.87 17.59
C GLN A 2 -8.20 -17.41 17.49
N LEU A 3 -6.89 -17.18 17.64
CA LEU A 3 -6.25 -15.85 17.60
C LEU A 3 -5.36 -15.66 16.37
N PHE A 4 -5.68 -16.35 15.27
CA PHE A 4 -4.92 -16.32 14.03
C PHE A 4 -5.84 -16.39 12.80
N ASN A 5 -5.36 -15.80 11.70
CA ASN A 5 -6.03 -15.87 10.40
C ASN A 5 -5.90 -17.28 9.82
N THR A 6 -6.99 -17.83 9.31
CA THR A 6 -7.01 -19.12 8.60
C THR A 6 -6.93 -18.99 7.09
N LEU A 7 -7.24 -17.82 6.56
CA LEU A 7 -7.29 -17.58 5.11
C LEU A 7 -5.95 -17.10 4.55
N SER A 8 -5.64 -17.58 3.36
CA SER A 8 -4.60 -17.04 2.51
C SER A 8 -4.98 -15.61 2.05
N ALA A 9 -4.00 -14.89 1.50
CA ALA A 9 -4.26 -13.55 0.95
C ALA A 9 -5.19 -13.62 -0.28
N GLU A 10 -5.03 -14.66 -1.10
CA GLU A 10 -5.84 -14.92 -2.29
C GLU A 10 -7.28 -15.26 -1.90
N GLU A 11 -7.46 -16.20 -0.96
CA GLU A 11 -8.78 -16.58 -0.45
C GLU A 11 -9.50 -15.37 0.17
N ARG A 12 -8.77 -14.50 0.88
CA ARG A 12 -9.37 -13.28 1.43
C ARG A 12 -9.81 -12.31 0.34
N ALA A 13 -8.98 -12.07 -0.66
CA ALA A 13 -9.31 -11.16 -1.76
C ALA A 13 -10.58 -11.63 -2.49
N GLU A 14 -10.69 -12.94 -2.74
CA GLU A 14 -11.89 -13.53 -3.34
C GLU A 14 -13.16 -13.34 -2.51
N LEU A 15 -13.07 -13.49 -1.18
CA LEU A 15 -14.21 -13.26 -0.31
C LEU A 15 -14.63 -11.79 -0.26
N ILE A 16 -13.66 -10.87 -0.30
CA ILE A 16 -13.94 -9.43 -0.37
C ILE A 16 -14.71 -9.12 -1.66
N ASP A 17 -14.20 -9.60 -2.81
CA ASP A 17 -14.85 -9.40 -4.11
C ASP A 17 -16.26 -10.00 -4.14
N GLN A 18 -16.44 -11.22 -3.61
CA GLN A 18 -17.74 -11.89 -3.55
C GLN A 18 -18.74 -11.18 -2.64
N SER A 19 -18.27 -10.50 -1.59
CA SER A 19 -19.15 -9.77 -0.69
C SER A 19 -19.82 -8.58 -1.38
N GLY A 20 -19.15 -7.98 -2.38
CA GLY A 20 -19.58 -6.75 -3.04
C GLY A 20 -19.68 -5.55 -2.10
N LYS A 21 -19.19 -5.66 -0.86
CA LYS A 21 -19.26 -4.60 0.15
C LYS A 21 -18.09 -3.64 -0.02
N GLN A 22 -18.41 -2.35 -0.05
CA GLN A 22 -17.38 -1.31 0.05
C GLN A 22 -16.75 -1.33 1.44
N ARG A 23 -15.43 -1.20 1.47
CA ARG A 23 -14.65 -1.14 2.71
C ARG A 23 -14.11 0.27 2.92
N LEU A 24 -14.10 0.69 4.18
CA LEU A 24 -13.49 1.92 4.62
C LEU A 24 -12.11 1.63 5.17
N THR A 25 -11.09 2.27 4.61
CA THR A 25 -9.73 2.30 5.12
C THR A 25 -9.55 3.48 6.04
N LEU A 26 -9.09 3.19 7.26
CA LEU A 26 -8.90 4.17 8.31
C LEU A 26 -7.62 3.90 9.11
N SER A 27 -7.15 4.94 9.78
CA SER A 27 -6.03 4.86 10.70
C SER A 27 -6.30 5.68 11.96
N PHE A 28 -5.70 5.26 13.06
CA PHE A 28 -5.73 5.99 14.32
C PHE A 28 -4.60 5.55 15.22
N TYR A 29 -4.35 6.34 16.26
CA TYR A 29 -3.46 5.98 17.34
C TYR A 29 -3.97 6.60 18.63
N ALA A 30 -3.63 5.99 19.76
CA ALA A 30 -3.88 6.56 21.08
C ALA A 30 -2.75 6.15 22.02
N TYR A 31 -2.19 7.14 22.72
CA TYR A 31 -1.22 6.90 23.78
C TYR A 31 -1.95 6.69 25.11
N ALA A 32 -1.61 5.60 25.79
CA ALA A 32 -2.19 5.21 27.08
C ALA A 32 -1.24 4.26 27.80
N ASN A 33 -1.37 4.13 29.11
CA ASN A 33 -0.63 3.11 29.85
C ASN A 33 -1.41 1.78 29.86
N ILE A 34 -1.09 0.90 28.93
CA ILE A 34 -1.71 -0.42 28.79
C ILE A 34 -0.91 -1.43 29.64
N THR A 35 -1.51 -1.90 30.73
CA THR A 35 -0.85 -2.77 31.71
C THR A 35 -0.53 -4.17 31.16
N ASP A 36 -1.46 -4.77 30.41
CA ASP A 36 -1.25 -6.04 29.72
C ASP A 36 -1.50 -5.92 28.20
N PRO A 37 -0.46 -5.55 27.42
CA PRO A 37 -0.55 -5.49 25.97
C PRO A 37 -0.95 -6.81 25.29
N LYS A 38 -0.65 -7.96 25.90
CA LYS A 38 -0.99 -9.27 25.32
C LYS A 38 -2.47 -9.55 25.47
N GLN A 39 -3.01 -9.33 26.67
CA GLN A 39 -4.45 -9.45 26.92
C GLN A 39 -5.22 -8.49 26.02
N PHE A 40 -4.83 -7.21 25.96
CA PHE A 40 -5.49 -6.23 25.13
C PHE A 40 -5.45 -6.61 23.64
N ARG A 41 -4.31 -7.13 23.15
CA ARG A 41 -4.19 -7.68 21.78
C ARG A 41 -5.21 -8.79 21.51
N ASP A 42 -5.34 -9.73 22.45
CA ASP A 42 -6.24 -10.88 22.31
C ASP A 42 -7.71 -10.43 22.29
N GLU A 43 -8.09 -9.52 23.20
CA GLU A 43 -9.44 -8.92 23.26
C GLU A 43 -9.80 -8.21 21.95
N LEU A 44 -8.91 -7.35 21.44
CA LEU A 44 -9.11 -6.67 20.16
C LEU A 44 -9.27 -7.66 19.01
N PHE A 45 -8.47 -8.74 18.96
CA PHE A 45 -8.58 -9.71 17.88
C PHE A 45 -9.95 -10.39 17.87
N LEU A 46 -10.45 -10.76 19.05
CA LEU A 46 -11.75 -11.42 19.18
C LEU A 46 -12.91 -10.49 18.85
N ALA A 47 -12.81 -9.21 19.20
CA ALA A 47 -13.83 -8.22 18.92
C ALA A 47 -13.85 -7.80 17.44
N TRP A 48 -12.67 -7.66 16.82
CA TRP A 48 -12.54 -7.09 15.47
C TRP A 48 -12.62 -8.12 14.35
N ASN A 49 -12.26 -9.38 14.60
CA ASN A 49 -12.37 -10.43 13.60
C ASN A 49 -13.82 -10.67 13.11
N PRO A 50 -14.85 -10.73 13.99
CA PRO A 50 -16.25 -10.83 13.57
C PRO A 50 -16.76 -9.60 12.80
N LEU A 51 -16.18 -8.42 13.05
CA LEU A 51 -16.47 -7.19 12.32
C LEU A 51 -15.76 -7.11 10.96
N GLU A 52 -15.08 -8.19 10.55
CA GLU A 52 -14.31 -8.27 9.31
C GLU A 52 -13.25 -7.17 9.17
N VAL A 53 -12.70 -6.71 10.29
CA VAL A 53 -11.56 -5.79 10.31
C VAL A 53 -10.33 -6.50 9.78
N LEU A 54 -9.66 -5.89 8.82
CA LEU A 54 -8.37 -6.34 8.28
C LEU A 54 -7.40 -5.19 8.46
N GLY A 55 -6.15 -5.43 8.81
CA GLY A 55 -5.27 -4.32 9.17
C GLY A 55 -3.98 -4.74 9.81
N ARG A 56 -3.15 -3.73 10.05
CA ARG A 56 -1.94 -3.83 10.85
C ARG A 56 -2.09 -2.94 12.07
N ILE A 57 -2.12 -3.57 13.23
CA ILE A 57 -2.29 -2.92 14.51
C ILE A 57 -1.13 -3.30 15.41
N TYR A 58 -0.54 -2.28 16.02
CA TYR A 58 0.50 -2.40 17.02
C TYR A 58 -0.06 -1.99 18.37
N VAL A 59 0.16 -2.84 19.34
CA VAL A 59 -0.16 -2.61 20.74
C VAL A 59 1.14 -2.65 21.53
N ALA A 60 1.34 -1.67 22.40
CA ALA A 60 2.44 -1.63 23.34
C ALA A 60 1.95 -1.12 24.69
N THR A 61 2.79 -1.17 25.72
CA THR A 61 2.48 -0.57 27.02
C THR A 61 2.15 0.93 26.88
N GLU A 62 2.71 1.61 25.89
CA GLU A 62 2.46 3.03 25.63
C GLU A 62 1.20 3.33 24.79
N GLY A 63 0.46 2.33 24.32
CA GLY A 63 -0.81 2.56 23.62
C GLY A 63 -1.06 1.65 22.41
N ILE A 64 -1.77 2.20 21.42
CA ILE A 64 -2.18 1.54 20.19
C ILE A 64 -1.91 2.40 18.96
N ASN A 65 -1.51 1.77 17.86
CA ASN A 65 -1.44 2.35 16.53
C ASN A 65 -2.07 1.38 15.54
N ALA A 66 -3.07 1.84 14.79
CA ALA A 66 -3.86 1.00 13.91
C ALA A 66 -3.99 1.62 12.52
N GLN A 67 -3.80 0.77 11.51
CA GLN A 67 -4.13 1.03 10.12
C GLN A 67 -4.94 -0.18 9.66
N LEU A 68 -6.17 0.04 9.22
CA LEU A 68 -7.10 -1.04 8.96
C LEU A 68 -8.11 -0.68 7.87
N SER A 69 -8.77 -1.70 7.34
CA SER A 69 -10.00 -1.59 6.57
C SER A 69 -11.10 -2.47 7.17
N LEU A 70 -12.35 -2.07 7.01
CA LEU A 70 -13.53 -2.85 7.41
C LEU A 70 -14.70 -2.56 6.46
N PRO A 71 -15.70 -3.46 6.35
CA PRO A 71 -16.92 -3.15 5.60
C PRO A 71 -17.58 -1.90 6.17
N ALA A 72 -18.06 -1.01 5.30
CA ALA A 72 -18.66 0.27 5.71
C ALA A 72 -19.82 0.09 6.70
N ASP A 73 -20.64 -0.96 6.53
CA ASP A 73 -21.77 -1.28 7.41
C ASP A 73 -21.35 -1.60 8.86
N ASN A 74 -20.11 -2.06 9.06
CA ASN A 74 -19.57 -2.39 10.38
C ASN A 74 -18.91 -1.18 11.06
N PHE A 75 -18.86 -0.02 10.41
CA PHE A 75 -18.15 1.16 10.92
C PHE A 75 -18.65 1.61 12.30
N TYR A 76 -19.95 1.72 12.50
CA TYR A 76 -20.51 2.18 13.78
C TYR A 76 -20.29 1.15 14.88
N ALA A 77 -20.50 -0.15 14.61
CA ALA A 77 -20.23 -1.20 15.59
C ALA A 77 -18.73 -1.24 15.99
N PHE A 78 -17.84 -1.03 15.03
CA PHE A 78 -16.41 -0.89 15.28
C PHE A 78 -16.10 0.34 16.14
N LYS A 79 -16.66 1.51 15.78
CA LYS A 79 -16.48 2.76 16.51
C LYS A 79 -16.98 2.64 17.95
N ASP A 80 -18.19 2.11 18.16
CA ASP A 80 -18.78 1.90 19.47
C ASP A 80 -17.89 1.02 20.34
N HIS A 81 -17.34 -0.06 19.77
CA HIS A 81 -16.38 -0.91 20.47
C HIS A 81 -15.09 -0.17 20.84
N VAL A 82 -14.51 0.61 19.92
CA VAL A 82 -13.32 1.43 20.21
C VAL A 82 -13.60 2.44 21.34
N GLU A 83 -14.77 3.06 21.36
CA GLU A 83 -15.16 4.05 22.36
C GLU A 83 -15.47 3.45 23.75
N THR A 84 -15.58 2.12 23.87
CA THR A 84 -15.67 1.45 25.19
C THR A 84 -14.40 1.63 26.03
N TYR A 85 -13.26 1.88 25.39
CA TYR A 85 -12.00 2.11 26.07
C TYR A 85 -11.84 3.61 26.38
N PRO A 86 -11.71 4.02 27.66
CA PRO A 86 -11.70 5.45 28.03
C PRO A 86 -10.64 6.29 27.31
N PHE A 87 -9.45 5.73 27.06
CA PHE A 87 -8.36 6.42 26.36
C PHE A 87 -8.55 6.52 24.84
N MET A 88 -9.59 5.86 24.32
CA MET A 88 -9.95 5.83 22.91
C MET A 88 -11.29 6.52 22.63
N ASN A 89 -12.04 6.87 23.66
CA ASN A 89 -13.32 7.56 23.53
C ASN A 89 -13.12 8.96 22.91
N GLY A 90 -13.88 9.26 21.85
CA GLY A 90 -13.79 10.52 21.13
C GLY A 90 -12.51 10.70 20.31
N MET A 91 -11.70 9.65 20.14
CA MET A 91 -10.51 9.75 19.29
C MET A 91 -10.89 10.02 17.83
N ARG A 92 -10.00 10.68 17.11
CA ARG A 92 -10.15 10.84 15.66
C ARG A 92 -9.83 9.53 14.94
N LEU A 93 -10.76 9.08 14.12
CA LEU A 93 -10.52 8.05 13.12
C LEU A 93 -10.21 8.72 11.78
N ASN A 94 -8.95 8.66 11.36
CA ASN A 94 -8.52 9.23 10.07
C ASN A 94 -8.99 8.32 8.95
N VAL A 95 -10.07 8.69 8.27
CA VAL A 95 -10.54 8.03 7.05
C VAL A 95 -9.61 8.41 5.90
N ALA A 96 -9.11 7.42 5.17
CA ALA A 96 -8.15 7.65 4.10
C ALA A 96 -8.76 8.46 2.94
N VAL A 97 -7.90 9.14 2.18
CA VAL A 97 -8.33 10.03 1.07
C VAL A 97 -8.89 9.22 -0.09
N GLU A 98 -8.24 8.10 -0.40
CA GLU A 98 -8.69 7.10 -1.37
C GLU A 98 -9.17 5.84 -0.65
N GLN A 99 -10.06 5.06 -1.25
CA GLN A 99 -10.55 3.80 -0.69
C GLN A 99 -10.18 2.66 -1.64
N ASP A 100 -9.80 1.52 -1.06
CA ASP A 100 -9.50 0.29 -1.80
C ASP A 100 -9.88 -0.90 -0.92
N ASP A 101 -10.77 -1.75 -1.42
CA ASP A 101 -11.27 -2.91 -0.69
C ASP A 101 -10.15 -3.89 -0.32
N LEU A 102 -9.05 -3.90 -1.07
CA LEU A 102 -7.89 -4.75 -0.88
C LEU A 102 -6.74 -4.07 -0.12
N SER A 103 -6.98 -2.89 0.50
CA SER A 103 -5.99 -2.18 1.33
C SER A 103 -5.30 -3.12 2.33
N PHE A 104 -6.06 -4.04 2.93
CA PHE A 104 -5.55 -5.08 3.82
C PHE A 104 -6.23 -6.42 3.57
N LEU A 105 -5.47 -7.51 3.65
CA LEU A 105 -5.97 -8.88 3.43
C LEU A 105 -5.94 -9.76 4.68
N LYS A 106 -5.44 -9.25 5.82
CA LYS A 106 -5.31 -10.02 7.07
C LYS A 106 -5.49 -9.11 8.28
N LEU A 107 -6.11 -9.62 9.34
CA LEU A 107 -6.10 -8.95 10.65
C LEU A 107 -4.79 -9.30 11.37
N THR A 108 -3.91 -8.31 11.53
CA THR A 108 -2.62 -8.48 12.17
C THR A 108 -2.51 -7.55 13.37
N ILE A 109 -2.70 -8.08 14.56
CA ILE A 109 -2.46 -7.34 15.81
C ILE A 109 -1.20 -7.88 16.47
N LYS A 110 -0.18 -7.04 16.61
CA LYS A 110 1.13 -7.43 17.16
C LYS A 110 1.45 -6.63 18.40
N VAL A 111 1.87 -7.34 19.45
CA VAL A 111 2.52 -6.71 20.59
C VAL A 111 3.91 -6.23 20.18
N ARG A 112 4.24 -5.00 20.54
CA ARG A 112 5.51 -4.32 20.27
C ARG A 112 5.99 -3.65 21.55
N ASN A 113 7.30 -3.34 21.58
CA ASN A 113 7.86 -2.54 22.66
C ASN A 113 7.36 -1.10 22.59
N LYS A 114 7.18 -0.59 21.37
CA LYS A 114 6.64 0.73 21.05
C LYS A 114 5.67 0.66 19.87
N ILE A 115 4.64 1.51 19.87
CA ILE A 115 3.67 1.63 18.77
C ILE A 115 4.23 2.38 17.56
N VAL A 116 5.33 3.13 17.76
CA VAL A 116 6.18 3.71 16.73
C VAL A 116 7.65 3.52 17.12
N ALA A 117 8.49 3.05 16.20
CA ALA A 117 9.92 2.82 16.47
C ALA A 117 10.70 4.14 16.43
N ASP A 118 10.66 4.89 17.53
CA ASP A 118 11.28 6.22 17.69
C ASP A 118 12.76 6.19 18.10
N GLY A 119 13.24 5.07 18.66
CA GLY A 119 14.60 4.95 19.18
C GLY A 119 14.90 5.78 20.43
N LEU A 120 13.87 6.35 21.07
CA LEU A 120 13.97 7.20 22.24
C LEU A 120 13.87 6.41 23.54
N ASN A 121 14.47 6.94 24.61
CA ASN A 121 14.25 6.46 25.97
C ASN A 121 13.22 7.36 26.66
N ASP A 122 11.98 6.87 26.77
CA ASP A 122 10.88 7.66 27.34
C ASP A 122 11.06 7.99 28.83
N ALA A 123 11.99 7.33 29.53
CA ALA A 123 12.30 7.66 30.92
C ALA A 123 13.13 8.95 31.07
N THR A 124 13.66 9.51 29.98
CA THR A 124 14.54 10.70 30.04
C THR A 124 13.78 12.02 29.84
N PHE A 125 12.53 11.98 29.41
CA PHE A 125 11.74 13.18 29.13
C PHE A 125 10.22 12.92 29.24
N ASP A 126 9.45 13.99 29.45
CA ASP A 126 8.00 13.90 29.49
C ASP A 126 7.41 13.81 28.07
N VAL A 127 6.98 12.61 27.68
CA VAL A 127 6.32 12.34 26.40
C VAL A 127 4.94 13.01 26.25
N THR A 128 4.37 13.53 27.35
CA THR A 128 3.08 14.25 27.33
C THR A 128 3.25 15.74 27.05
N ASN A 129 4.47 16.28 27.19
CA ASN A 129 4.81 17.67 26.92
C ASN A 129 4.96 17.94 25.41
N LYS A 130 3.87 17.78 24.67
CA LYS A 130 3.80 17.82 23.20
C LYS A 130 3.84 19.25 22.66
N GLY A 131 4.10 19.36 21.36
CA GLY A 131 3.97 20.61 20.61
C GLY A 131 2.51 21.04 20.46
N ILE A 132 2.29 22.24 19.91
CA ILE A 132 0.96 22.79 19.66
C ILE A 132 0.42 22.20 18.36
N HIS A 133 -0.78 21.63 18.39
CA HIS A 133 -1.47 21.13 17.21
C HIS A 133 -2.10 22.28 16.41
N LEU A 134 -1.87 22.29 15.10
CA LEU A 134 -2.44 23.26 14.17
C LEU A 134 -3.36 22.56 13.17
N LYS A 135 -4.53 23.16 12.94
CA LYS A 135 -5.44 22.76 11.85
C LYS A 135 -4.88 23.20 10.49
N ALA A 136 -5.48 22.73 9.40
CA ALA A 136 -4.98 22.99 8.05
C ALA A 136 -4.84 24.47 7.72
N GLN A 137 -5.80 25.30 8.12
CA GLN A 137 -5.71 26.75 7.91
C GLN A 137 -4.56 27.38 8.70
N GLU A 138 -4.49 27.14 10.02
CA GLU A 138 -3.42 27.68 10.88
C GLU A 138 -2.03 27.18 10.45
N PHE A 139 -1.96 25.92 10.00
CA PHE A 139 -0.76 25.32 9.44
C PHE A 139 -0.32 26.06 8.17
N ASN A 140 -1.26 26.30 7.24
CA ASN A 140 -0.99 27.08 6.03
C ASN A 140 -0.53 28.51 6.35
N GLU A 141 -1.17 29.17 7.30
CA GLU A 141 -0.78 30.53 7.74
C GLU A 141 0.64 30.54 8.33
N MET A 142 0.99 29.54 9.15
CA MET A 142 2.32 29.43 9.73
C MET A 142 3.41 29.11 8.70
N LEU A 143 3.07 28.46 7.59
CA LEU A 143 3.99 28.22 6.47
C LEU A 143 4.40 29.49 5.73
N GLU A 144 3.59 30.55 5.80
CA GLU A 144 3.92 31.85 5.18
C GLU A 144 4.85 32.70 6.06
N ASP A 145 5.05 32.32 7.33
CA ASP A 145 6.02 32.98 8.22
C ASP A 145 7.46 32.57 7.84
N PRO A 146 8.33 33.52 7.41
CA PRO A 146 9.73 33.22 7.06
C PRO A 146 10.57 32.75 8.25
N ASN A 147 10.04 32.86 9.48
CA ASN A 147 10.64 32.35 10.69
C ASN A 147 10.29 30.88 10.98
N THR A 148 9.44 30.26 10.16
CA THR A 148 9.05 28.86 10.29
C THR A 148 10.00 27.94 9.53
N VAL A 149 10.44 26.89 10.24
CA VAL A 149 11.16 25.77 9.66
C VAL A 149 10.21 24.57 9.64
N LEU A 150 9.80 24.19 8.43
CA LEU A 150 8.95 23.03 8.20
C LEU A 150 9.80 21.77 8.04
N VAL A 151 9.50 20.73 8.82
CA VAL A 151 10.23 19.46 8.79
C VAL A 151 9.28 18.29 8.52
N ASP A 152 9.62 17.51 7.50
CA ASP A 152 8.96 16.23 7.23
C ASP A 152 9.50 15.16 8.19
N MET A 153 8.66 14.65 9.08
CA MET A 153 9.05 13.60 10.03
C MET A 153 8.97 12.19 9.40
N ARG A 154 8.76 12.11 8.08
CA ARG A 154 8.66 10.84 7.37
C ARG A 154 10.02 10.32 6.90
N ASN A 155 10.04 9.09 6.42
CA ASN A 155 11.25 8.53 5.81
C ASN A 155 11.40 9.04 4.38
N HIS A 156 12.61 9.00 3.81
CA HIS A 156 12.90 9.55 2.48
C HIS A 156 11.95 9.04 1.37
N TYR A 157 11.63 7.73 1.37
CA TYR A 157 10.75 7.13 0.36
C TYR A 157 9.29 7.61 0.46
N GLU A 158 8.89 8.23 1.57
CA GLU A 158 7.57 8.85 1.71
C GLU A 158 7.59 10.28 1.15
N SER A 159 8.68 11.02 1.40
CA SER A 159 8.87 12.40 0.96
C SER A 159 9.19 12.52 -0.53
N GLU A 160 9.82 11.49 -1.11
CA GLU A 160 10.23 11.49 -2.53
C GLU A 160 9.05 11.54 -3.52
N ILE A 161 7.86 11.09 -3.11
CA ILE A 161 6.64 11.09 -3.94
C ILE A 161 5.68 12.23 -3.63
N GLY A 162 5.88 12.95 -2.53
CA GLY A 162 5.04 14.07 -2.14
C GLY A 162 5.45 14.64 -0.80
N HIS A 163 5.43 15.95 -0.65
CA HIS A 163 5.78 16.67 0.57
C HIS A 163 5.16 18.08 0.55
N PHE A 164 5.19 18.78 1.69
CA PHE A 164 4.83 20.20 1.70
C PHE A 164 5.91 21.06 1.04
N LYS A 165 5.51 22.05 0.25
CA LYS A 165 6.44 23.03 -0.34
C LYS A 165 7.36 23.61 0.73
N ASN A 166 8.65 23.71 0.43
CA ASN A 166 9.70 24.21 1.34
C ASN A 166 9.97 23.36 2.60
N ALA A 167 9.42 22.14 2.70
CA ALA A 167 9.77 21.23 3.79
C ALA A 167 11.24 20.80 3.71
N ILE A 168 11.94 20.84 4.84
CA ILE A 168 13.14 20.04 5.03
C ILE A 168 12.72 18.57 5.03
N THR A 169 13.32 17.78 4.15
CA THR A 169 13.05 16.35 3.99
C THR A 169 14.31 15.56 4.35
N PRO A 170 14.49 15.14 5.62
CA PRO A 170 15.67 14.41 6.05
C PRO A 170 15.88 13.13 5.23
N ASP A 171 17.10 12.92 4.73
CA ASP A 171 17.42 11.77 3.87
C ASP A 171 17.65 10.47 4.67
N VAL A 172 16.64 10.04 5.43
CA VAL A 172 16.72 8.93 6.40
C VAL A 172 15.93 7.70 5.97
N GLU A 173 16.39 6.51 6.39
CA GLU A 173 15.67 5.26 6.14
C GLU A 173 14.62 4.99 7.22
N THR A 174 14.86 5.48 8.44
CA THR A 174 14.00 5.25 9.60
C THR A 174 13.71 6.52 10.40
N PHE A 175 12.53 6.58 11.03
CA PHE A 175 12.13 7.71 11.89
C PHE A 175 13.12 7.97 13.05
N ARG A 176 13.70 6.93 13.64
CA ARG A 176 14.67 7.09 14.73
C ARG A 176 15.97 7.78 14.29
N GLU A 177 16.32 7.71 13.01
CA GLU A 177 17.50 8.40 12.45
C GLU A 177 17.23 9.89 12.26
N SER A 178 15.97 10.30 12.01
CA SER A 178 15.66 11.71 11.72
C SER A 178 15.85 12.61 12.93
N LEU A 179 15.47 12.14 14.12
CA LEU A 179 15.47 12.96 15.35
C LEU A 179 16.83 13.61 15.67
N PRO A 180 17.95 12.86 15.76
CA PRO A 180 19.25 13.48 16.03
C PRO A 180 19.77 14.35 14.89
N ILE A 181 19.42 14.05 13.63
CA ILE A 181 19.84 14.85 12.46
C ILE A 181 19.14 16.21 12.51
N ILE A 182 17.82 16.23 12.68
CA ILE A 182 17.04 17.47 12.79
C ILE A 182 17.47 18.28 14.01
N GLU A 183 17.77 17.63 15.15
CA GLU A 183 18.29 18.31 16.32
C GLU A 183 19.60 19.05 16.03
N ASP A 184 20.55 18.39 15.36
CA ASP A 184 21.85 18.98 15.03
C ASP A 184 21.73 20.11 13.99
N ASP A 185 20.91 19.92 12.96
CA ASP A 185 20.66 20.90 11.89
C ASP A 185 20.01 22.19 12.45
N LEU A 186 19.17 22.07 13.48
CA LEU A 186 18.41 23.19 14.05
C LEU A 186 18.88 23.62 15.44
N LYS A 187 20.05 23.15 15.90
CA LYS A 187 20.52 23.37 17.28
C LYS A 187 20.70 24.84 17.66
N ASP A 188 21.09 25.67 16.70
CA ASP A 188 21.32 27.10 16.88
C ASP A 188 20.03 27.91 16.81
N HIS A 189 18.91 27.26 16.45
CA HIS A 189 17.61 27.87 16.18
C HIS A 189 16.53 27.50 17.20
N LYS A 190 16.95 26.96 18.36
CA LYS A 190 16.04 26.45 19.40
C LYS A 190 15.13 27.52 20.00
N GLU A 191 15.57 28.77 20.01
CA GLU A 191 14.85 29.86 20.69
C GLU A 191 14.07 30.78 19.74
N ASP A 192 14.58 31.00 18.53
CA ASP A 192 14.09 32.00 17.60
C ASP A 192 13.15 31.43 16.53
N LYS A 193 13.37 30.19 16.04
CA LYS A 193 12.56 29.62 14.95
C LYS A 193 11.32 28.88 15.43
N ASN A 194 10.27 28.89 14.60
CA ASN A 194 9.12 28.02 14.76
C ASN A 194 9.42 26.66 14.11
N LEU A 195 9.56 25.60 14.90
CA LEU A 195 9.70 24.24 14.39
C LEU A 195 8.31 23.66 14.10
N LEU A 196 7.95 23.59 12.83
CA LEU A 196 6.68 23.04 12.36
C LEU A 196 6.90 21.66 11.76
N MET A 197 6.13 20.66 12.22
CA MET A 197 6.32 19.27 11.81
C MET A 197 5.04 18.63 11.28
N TYR A 198 5.21 17.64 10.41
CA TYR A 198 4.12 16.81 9.94
C TYR A 198 4.57 15.37 9.67
N CYS A 199 3.59 14.47 9.59
CA CYS A 199 3.74 13.14 9.03
C CYS A 199 2.40 12.67 8.48
N THR A 200 2.31 11.42 8.02
CA THR A 200 1.09 10.85 7.39
C THR A 200 -0.17 11.01 8.26
N GLY A 201 -0.11 10.61 9.53
CA GLY A 201 -1.28 10.54 10.41
C GLY A 201 -1.08 11.13 11.81
N GLY A 202 0.02 11.83 12.07
CA GLY A 202 0.31 12.52 13.34
C GLY A 202 1.19 11.77 14.35
N ILE A 203 1.12 10.43 14.43
CA ILE A 203 1.77 9.65 15.52
C ILE A 203 3.27 9.91 15.73
N ARG A 204 4.05 10.15 14.66
CA ARG A 204 5.48 10.45 14.76
C ARG A 204 5.74 11.82 15.38
N CYS A 205 4.93 12.81 15.02
CA CYS A 205 5.04 14.18 15.49
C CYS A 205 4.78 14.26 17.01
N GLU A 206 3.92 13.39 17.55
CA GLU A 206 3.66 13.32 19.00
C GLU A 206 4.93 13.07 19.81
N LYS A 207 5.73 12.07 19.41
CA LYS A 207 7.00 11.76 20.08
C LYS A 207 8.08 12.78 19.74
N ALA A 208 8.16 13.18 18.46
CA ALA A 208 9.15 14.15 18.01
C ALA A 208 8.99 15.50 18.70
N SER A 209 7.77 16.01 18.84
CA SER A 209 7.51 17.30 19.46
C SER A 209 7.87 17.33 20.94
N ALA A 210 7.52 16.28 21.69
CA ALA A 210 7.96 16.14 23.07
C ALA A 210 9.49 16.03 23.19
N PHE A 211 10.14 15.31 22.27
CA PHE A 211 11.59 15.23 22.19
C PHE A 211 12.25 16.60 21.92
N PHE A 212 11.80 17.35 20.92
CA PHE A 212 12.39 18.66 20.61
C PHE A 212 12.14 19.68 21.73
N LYS A 213 10.97 19.68 22.36
CA LYS A 213 10.74 20.50 23.56
C LYS A 213 11.71 20.16 24.69
N HIS A 214 11.96 18.87 24.92
CA HIS A 214 12.98 18.42 25.88
C HIS A 214 14.40 18.86 25.49
N LYS A 215 14.72 18.92 24.20
CA LYS A 215 16.01 19.43 23.70
C LYS A 215 16.14 20.96 23.72
N GLY A 216 15.14 21.67 24.21
CA GLY A 216 15.16 23.12 24.43
C GLY A 216 14.53 23.95 23.32
N PHE A 217 13.86 23.34 22.33
CA PHE A 217 13.11 24.08 21.32
C PHE A 217 11.88 24.74 21.97
N LYS A 218 11.79 26.07 21.90
CA LYS A 218 10.72 26.85 22.54
C LYS A 218 9.40 26.79 21.77
N ASN A 219 9.49 26.90 20.43
CA ASN A 219 8.34 27.03 19.55
C ASN A 219 8.19 25.76 18.70
N VAL A 220 7.40 24.80 19.18
CA VAL A 220 7.21 23.49 18.52
C VAL A 220 5.75 23.28 18.19
N TYR A 221 5.46 23.12 16.90
CA TYR A 221 4.14 23.00 16.32
C TYR A 221 4.04 21.73 15.46
N GLN A 222 2.84 21.20 15.31
CA GLN A 222 2.60 20.00 14.52
C GLN A 222 1.23 20.01 13.84
N LEU A 223 1.17 19.40 12.65
CA LEU A 223 -0.07 19.25 11.90
C LEU A 223 -1.04 18.28 12.62
N GLU A 224 -2.22 18.77 12.98
CA GLU A 224 -3.26 17.95 13.61
C GLU A 224 -3.74 16.85 12.66
N GLY A 225 -3.65 15.59 13.10
CA GLY A 225 -4.09 14.44 12.30
C GLY A 225 -3.22 14.11 11.08
N GLY A 226 -2.15 14.88 10.83
CA GLY A 226 -1.21 14.66 9.72
C GLY A 226 -1.77 14.99 8.35
N ILE A 227 -1.07 14.53 7.30
CA ILE A 227 -1.40 14.80 5.89
C ILE A 227 -2.84 14.36 5.55
N ILE A 228 -3.30 13.23 6.09
CA ILE A 228 -4.66 12.70 5.82
C ILE A 228 -5.73 13.70 6.27
N GLU A 229 -5.64 14.19 7.50
CA GLU A 229 -6.61 15.15 8.06
C GLU A 229 -6.48 16.52 7.40
N TYR A 230 -5.24 16.96 7.08
CA TYR A 230 -5.01 18.17 6.32
C TYR A 230 -5.72 18.16 4.98
N THR A 231 -5.57 17.09 4.19
CA THR A 231 -6.23 16.96 2.89
C THR A 231 -7.75 16.98 3.03
N ARG A 232 -8.30 16.38 4.10
CA ARG A 232 -9.73 16.41 4.38
C ARG A 232 -10.22 17.84 4.66
N GLN A 233 -9.53 18.57 5.53
CA GLN A 233 -9.87 19.96 5.87
C GLN A 233 -9.71 20.89 4.64
N VAL A 234 -8.62 20.76 3.89
CA VAL A 234 -8.40 21.52 2.65
C VAL A 234 -9.56 21.36 1.66
N LYS A 235 -10.03 20.13 1.44
CA LYS A 235 -11.18 19.86 0.56
C LYS A 235 -12.49 20.40 1.14
N ALA A 236 -12.72 20.20 2.45
CA ALA A 236 -13.96 20.59 3.11
C ALA A 236 -14.13 22.12 3.21
N GLU A 237 -13.01 22.84 3.41
CA GLU A 237 -12.99 24.28 3.66
C GLU A 237 -12.59 25.08 2.41
N GLY A 238 -12.20 24.42 1.31
CA GLY A 238 -11.81 25.07 0.06
C GLY A 238 -10.46 25.81 0.15
N LEU A 239 -9.53 25.32 0.97
CA LEU A 239 -8.21 25.92 1.16
C LEU A 239 -7.27 25.57 -0.01
N GLU A 240 -6.20 26.33 -0.17
CA GLU A 240 -5.10 25.95 -1.05
C GLU A 240 -4.27 24.82 -0.40
N SER A 241 -4.06 23.71 -1.11
CA SER A 241 -3.10 22.69 -0.67
C SER A 241 -1.66 23.19 -0.84
N LYS A 242 -0.93 23.26 0.27
CA LYS A 242 0.52 23.49 0.27
C LYS A 242 1.32 22.18 0.16
N PHE A 243 0.64 21.04 0.30
CA PHE A 243 1.20 19.72 -0.01
C PHE A 243 1.18 19.49 -1.53
N ILE A 244 2.27 18.96 -2.08
CA ILE A 244 2.41 18.58 -3.48
C ILE A 244 2.67 17.07 -3.61
N GLY A 245 2.03 16.42 -4.56
CA GLY A 245 2.24 15.03 -4.93
C GLY A 245 1.38 14.01 -4.20
N LYS A 246 1.99 12.85 -3.90
CA LYS A 246 1.34 11.68 -3.31
C LYS A 246 1.69 11.54 -1.82
N ASN A 247 0.71 11.21 -0.99
CA ASN A 247 0.98 10.79 0.38
C ASN A 247 1.22 9.29 0.43
N PHE A 248 2.37 8.83 0.93
CA PHE A 248 2.63 7.40 1.12
C PHE A 248 1.77 6.82 2.26
N VAL A 249 1.12 5.69 2.01
CA VAL A 249 0.32 4.94 3.01
C VAL A 249 0.85 3.52 3.19
N PHE A 250 0.73 2.99 4.42
CA PHE A 250 1.36 1.75 4.86
C PHE A 250 0.50 0.50 4.62
N ASP A 251 -0.16 0.46 3.48
CA ASP A 251 -1.07 -0.61 3.04
C ASP A 251 -0.86 -0.94 1.56
N HIS A 252 -1.70 -1.80 0.99
CA HIS A 252 -1.51 -2.27 -0.38
C HIS A 252 -1.59 -1.16 -1.45
N ARG A 253 -2.17 0.01 -1.14
CA ARG A 253 -2.27 1.15 -2.06
C ARG A 253 -0.92 1.84 -2.30
N LEU A 254 0.00 1.76 -1.32
CA LEU A 254 1.35 2.37 -1.33
C LEU A 254 1.38 3.89 -1.60
N GLY A 255 0.23 4.54 -1.60
CA GLY A 255 0.07 5.98 -1.58
C GLY A 255 -1.31 6.40 -2.05
N GLU A 256 -1.71 7.61 -1.72
CA GLU A 256 -2.96 8.25 -2.12
C GLU A 256 -2.67 9.62 -2.73
N ARG A 257 -3.36 9.98 -3.82
CA ARG A 257 -3.14 11.22 -4.56
C ARG A 257 -3.68 12.40 -3.75
N ILE A 258 -2.81 13.38 -3.45
CA ILE A 258 -3.22 14.61 -2.77
C ILE A 258 -3.38 15.74 -3.78
N THR A 259 -2.38 15.93 -4.65
CA THR A 259 -2.43 16.82 -5.81
C THR A 259 -1.92 16.10 -7.06
N ASP A 260 -2.16 16.67 -8.23
CA ASP A 260 -1.76 16.09 -9.52
C ASP A 260 -0.25 16.24 -9.84
N ASP A 261 0.49 16.91 -8.96
CA ASP A 261 1.93 17.10 -9.13
C ASP A 261 2.67 15.74 -9.10
N ILE A 262 3.54 15.52 -10.08
CA ILE A 262 4.48 14.38 -10.06
C ILE A 262 5.87 14.95 -9.80
N ILE A 263 6.35 14.77 -8.57
CA ILE A 263 7.64 15.30 -8.10
C ILE A 263 8.74 14.23 -8.02
N ALA A 264 8.40 13.00 -8.38
CA ALA A 264 9.28 11.84 -8.35
C ALA A 264 9.60 11.33 -9.76
N GLN A 265 10.57 10.43 -9.85
CA GLN A 265 10.97 9.79 -11.10
C GLN A 265 11.18 8.30 -10.93
N CYS A 266 11.01 7.57 -12.04
CA CYS A 266 11.31 6.15 -12.11
C CYS A 266 12.76 5.89 -11.76
N HIS A 267 13.02 5.04 -10.76
CA HIS A 267 14.37 4.73 -10.30
C HIS A 267 15.22 3.96 -11.33
N GLN A 268 14.60 3.46 -12.40
CA GLN A 268 15.26 2.68 -13.46
C GLN A 268 15.56 3.49 -14.72
N CYS A 269 14.64 4.37 -15.15
CA CYS A 269 14.78 5.14 -16.40
C CYS A 269 14.76 6.66 -16.24
N GLY A 270 14.41 7.20 -15.07
CA GLY A 270 14.35 8.64 -14.82
C GLY A 270 13.12 9.36 -15.39
N LYS A 271 12.15 8.64 -15.97
CA LYS A 271 10.87 9.22 -16.43
C LYS A 271 10.04 9.73 -15.24
N PRO A 272 9.24 10.81 -15.36
CA PRO A 272 8.35 11.25 -14.29
C PRO A 272 7.37 10.12 -13.93
N CYS A 273 7.37 9.69 -12.68
CA CYS A 273 6.36 8.84 -12.08
C CYS A 273 6.59 8.77 -10.58
N ASP A 274 5.53 8.45 -9.82
CA ASP A 274 5.54 8.37 -8.36
C ASP A 274 4.91 7.07 -7.85
N THR A 275 4.89 6.06 -8.74
CA THR A 275 4.31 4.75 -8.45
C THR A 275 5.32 3.88 -7.70
N HIS A 276 5.10 3.77 -6.40
CA HIS A 276 5.79 2.81 -5.55
C HIS A 276 5.45 1.37 -5.96
N THR A 277 6.49 0.56 -6.09
CA THR A 277 6.43 -0.86 -6.46
C THR A 277 7.29 -1.66 -5.51
N ASN A 278 6.75 -2.75 -4.98
CA ASN A 278 7.56 -3.79 -4.33
C ASN A 278 8.12 -4.71 -5.41
N CYS A 279 9.43 -4.97 -5.37
CA CYS A 279 10.06 -5.91 -6.29
C CYS A 279 9.35 -7.27 -6.25
N ALA A 280 8.89 -7.74 -7.42
CA ALA A 280 8.15 -9.00 -7.56
C ALA A 280 8.92 -10.24 -7.07
N ASN A 281 10.26 -10.17 -7.04
CA ASN A 281 11.06 -11.15 -6.31
C ASN A 281 10.80 -11.05 -4.80
N GLU A 282 10.04 -12.00 -4.26
CA GLU A 282 9.76 -12.13 -2.82
C GLU A 282 11.04 -12.31 -1.97
N ALA A 283 12.17 -12.75 -2.54
CA ALA A 283 13.43 -12.74 -1.80
C ALA A 283 14.01 -11.33 -1.63
N CYS A 284 13.52 -10.34 -2.38
CA CYS A 284 14.06 -8.98 -2.44
C CYS A 284 13.26 -8.02 -1.57
N HIS A 285 11.95 -7.91 -1.79
CA HIS A 285 11.05 -6.95 -1.12
C HIS A 285 11.52 -5.49 -1.15
N LEU A 286 12.39 -5.12 -2.10
CA LEU A 286 12.78 -3.73 -2.28
C LEU A 286 11.57 -2.92 -2.74
N LEU A 287 11.26 -1.85 -2.01
CA LEU A 287 10.30 -0.84 -2.42
C LEU A 287 11.02 0.24 -3.23
N PHE A 288 10.53 0.61 -4.41
CA PHE A 288 11.14 1.61 -5.30
C PHE A 288 10.09 2.21 -6.24
N ILE A 289 10.42 3.32 -6.92
CA ILE A 289 9.53 3.93 -7.91
C ILE A 289 9.76 3.32 -9.29
N GLN A 290 8.68 2.88 -9.93
CA GLN A 290 8.72 2.23 -11.23
C GLN A 290 7.60 2.75 -12.15
N CYS A 291 7.94 3.20 -13.36
CA CYS A 291 6.95 3.54 -14.38
C CYS A 291 6.40 2.28 -15.07
N GLU A 292 5.25 2.38 -15.74
CA GLU A 292 4.58 1.25 -16.40
C GLU A 292 5.46 0.53 -17.45
N GLU A 293 6.24 1.27 -18.23
CA GLU A 293 7.18 0.72 -19.22
C GLU A 293 8.29 -0.11 -18.54
N CYS A 294 8.82 0.39 -17.42
CA CYS A 294 9.81 -0.30 -16.60
C CYS A 294 9.19 -1.54 -15.93
N ALA A 295 7.99 -1.42 -15.38
CA ALA A 295 7.27 -2.53 -14.76
C ALA A 295 7.03 -3.66 -15.75
N THR A 296 6.69 -3.32 -17.00
CA THR A 296 6.51 -4.30 -18.08
C THR A 296 7.83 -4.95 -18.49
N SER A 297 8.86 -4.15 -18.76
CA SER A 297 10.17 -4.65 -19.24
C SER A 297 10.96 -5.41 -18.19
N MET A 298 10.77 -5.09 -16.91
CA MET A 298 11.43 -5.70 -15.76
C MET A 298 10.52 -6.63 -14.98
N ALA A 299 9.32 -6.97 -15.48
CA ALA A 299 8.35 -7.83 -14.80
C ALA A 299 8.16 -7.48 -13.30
N GLY A 300 8.00 -6.18 -13.00
CA GLY A 300 7.85 -5.66 -11.64
C GLY A 300 9.08 -5.80 -10.73
N CYS A 301 10.25 -6.14 -11.28
CA CYS A 301 11.49 -6.31 -10.52
C CYS A 301 12.38 -5.06 -10.54
N CYS A 302 13.16 -4.89 -9.48
CA CYS A 302 14.11 -3.79 -9.37
C CYS A 302 15.36 -3.97 -10.25
N SER A 303 15.71 -5.20 -10.64
CA SER A 303 16.95 -5.53 -11.35
C SER A 303 16.81 -6.76 -12.24
N ALA A 304 17.71 -6.90 -13.23
CA ALA A 304 17.76 -8.07 -14.10
C ALA A 304 17.97 -9.37 -13.32
N ALA A 305 18.83 -9.35 -12.29
CA ALA A 305 19.02 -10.50 -11.39
C ALA A 305 17.72 -10.90 -10.66
N CYS A 306 16.87 -9.94 -10.28
CA CYS A 306 15.57 -10.26 -9.71
C CYS A 306 14.61 -10.83 -10.75
N VAL A 307 14.67 -10.36 -12.01
CA VAL A 307 13.91 -10.95 -13.12
C VAL A 307 14.31 -12.41 -13.31
N GLU A 308 15.60 -12.72 -13.34
CA GLU A 308 16.09 -14.09 -13.46
C GLU A 308 15.55 -14.99 -12.35
N VAL A 309 15.52 -14.50 -11.10
CA VAL A 309 15.01 -15.27 -9.95
C VAL A 309 13.52 -15.58 -10.09
N ILE A 310 12.68 -14.63 -10.49
CA ILE A 310 11.23 -14.88 -10.60
C ILE A 310 10.86 -15.80 -11.77
N GLN A 311 11.77 -16.03 -12.73
CA GLN A 311 11.56 -16.96 -13.83
C GLN A 311 11.90 -18.42 -13.47
N LEU A 312 12.57 -18.65 -12.32
CA LEU A 312 12.90 -20.00 -11.86
C LEU A 312 11.66 -20.77 -11.38
N PRO A 313 11.70 -22.11 -11.36
CA PRO A 313 10.66 -22.91 -10.72
C PRO A 313 10.40 -22.49 -9.27
N GLU A 314 9.15 -22.55 -8.82
CA GLU A 314 8.73 -22.08 -7.49
C GLU A 314 9.54 -22.72 -6.36
N GLU A 315 9.85 -24.01 -6.47
CA GLU A 315 10.67 -24.73 -5.50
C GLU A 315 12.10 -24.19 -5.40
N GLU A 316 12.71 -23.78 -6.53
CA GLU A 316 14.01 -23.11 -6.52
C GLU A 316 13.92 -21.71 -5.93
N GLN A 317 12.85 -20.97 -6.22
CA GLN A 317 12.64 -19.66 -5.62
C GLN A 317 12.50 -19.77 -4.10
N LYS A 318 11.73 -20.74 -3.61
CA LYS A 318 11.58 -21.05 -2.18
C LYS A 318 12.91 -21.46 -1.56
N ALA A 319 13.69 -22.30 -2.24
CA ALA A 319 15.01 -22.72 -1.78
C ALA A 319 15.97 -21.52 -1.66
N ARG A 320 15.99 -20.62 -2.65
CA ARG A 320 16.79 -19.39 -2.61
C ARG A 320 16.33 -18.40 -1.55
N ARG A 321 15.04 -18.38 -1.20
CA ARG A 321 14.49 -17.54 -0.12
C ARG A 321 14.79 -18.10 1.28
N ARG A 322 14.94 -19.43 1.41
CA ARG A 322 15.12 -20.11 2.68
C ARG A 322 16.36 -19.60 3.41
N GLY A 323 16.20 -19.16 4.65
CA GLY A 323 17.29 -18.67 5.49
C GLY A 323 17.76 -17.25 5.20
N ILE A 324 17.25 -16.59 4.15
CA ILE A 324 17.54 -15.18 3.89
C ILE A 324 16.67 -14.30 4.79
N MET A 325 17.23 -13.86 5.93
CA MET A 325 16.68 -12.73 6.68
C MET A 325 17.35 -11.44 6.21
N LYS A 326 16.79 -10.79 5.19
CA LYS A 326 17.24 -9.48 4.71
C LYS A 326 16.84 -8.37 5.70
N GLY A 327 17.36 -8.41 6.92
CA GLY A 327 17.17 -7.34 7.91
C GLY A 327 17.61 -5.98 7.33
N ASN A 328 18.73 -5.94 6.61
CA ASN A 328 19.35 -4.69 6.14
C ASN A 328 18.95 -4.23 4.73
N MET A 329 18.30 -5.07 3.89
CA MET A 329 17.81 -4.62 2.57
C MET A 329 16.38 -4.07 2.62
N ILE A 330 15.65 -4.29 3.71
CA ILE A 330 14.29 -3.75 3.93
C ILE A 330 14.33 -2.22 4.09
N PHE A 331 15.45 -1.66 4.54
CA PHE A 331 15.59 -0.22 4.84
C PHE A 331 16.10 0.61 3.64
N ARG A 332 16.77 -0.02 2.66
CA ARG A 332 17.28 0.64 1.43
C ARG A 332 16.20 0.89 0.36
N LYS A 333 14.99 1.23 0.77
CA LYS A 333 13.88 1.58 -0.13
C LYS A 333 14.37 2.67 -1.11
N GLY A 334 14.17 2.51 -2.40
CA GLY A 334 14.63 3.46 -3.43
C GLY A 334 16.15 3.61 -3.63
N LYS A 335 17.00 3.14 -2.70
CA LYS A 335 18.47 3.42 -2.70
C LYS A 335 19.36 2.22 -3.07
N SER A 336 18.78 1.08 -3.46
CA SER A 336 19.53 -0.10 -3.91
C SER A 336 20.52 0.22 -5.03
N ASP A 337 21.71 -0.40 -5.02
CA ASP A 337 22.73 -0.25 -6.07
C ASP A 337 22.29 -0.74 -7.45
N ALA A 338 21.21 -1.50 -7.52
CA ALA A 338 20.57 -1.87 -8.77
C ALA A 338 19.77 -0.73 -9.44
N LEU A 339 19.49 0.34 -8.71
CA LEU A 339 18.71 1.48 -9.17
C LEU A 339 19.64 2.60 -9.64
N LYS A 340 19.36 3.17 -10.82
CA LYS A 340 20.18 4.20 -11.45
C LYS A 340 19.84 5.59 -10.93
N PHE A 341 18.55 5.88 -10.76
CA PHE A 341 18.04 7.19 -10.38
C PHE A 341 17.53 7.13 -8.94
N LYS A 342 18.44 7.28 -7.98
CA LYS A 342 18.15 7.12 -6.54
C LYS A 342 17.78 8.43 -5.82
N LYS A 343 17.87 9.56 -6.53
CA LYS A 343 17.54 10.88 -6.00
C LYS A 343 16.39 11.44 -6.83
N SER A 344 15.32 11.84 -6.16
CA SER A 344 14.40 12.85 -6.65
C SER A 344 15.11 14.21 -6.50
N GLY A 345 15.06 15.03 -7.54
CA GLY A 345 15.63 16.38 -7.55
C GLY A 345 14.64 17.35 -8.17
N ASP A 346 14.90 18.65 -8.03
CA ASP A 346 13.99 19.76 -8.37
C ASP A 346 13.64 19.87 -9.87
N THR A 347 14.14 18.97 -10.72
CA THR A 347 13.81 18.92 -12.15
C THR A 347 13.55 17.48 -12.58
N VAL A 348 12.29 17.07 -12.50
CA VAL A 348 11.83 15.83 -13.11
C VAL A 348 11.79 16.05 -14.63
N SER A 349 12.75 15.48 -15.36
CA SER A 349 12.78 15.59 -16.83
C SER A 349 11.58 14.87 -17.44
N ALA A 350 10.86 15.51 -18.37
CA ALA A 350 9.77 14.87 -19.12
C ALA A 350 10.23 13.70 -20.01
N VAL A 351 11.54 13.62 -20.28
CA VAL A 351 12.17 12.59 -21.12
C VAL A 351 12.96 11.62 -20.26
N ALA A 352 12.87 10.32 -20.56
CA ALA A 352 13.66 9.29 -19.90
C ALA A 352 15.17 9.59 -20.01
N LEU A 353 15.86 9.51 -18.89
CA LEU A 353 17.29 9.79 -18.78
C LEU A 353 18.15 8.54 -19.03
N ALA A 354 17.55 7.35 -19.04
CA ALA A 354 18.22 6.12 -19.48
C ALA A 354 17.24 5.11 -20.10
N GLU A 355 17.75 4.31 -21.03
CA GLU A 355 17.03 3.13 -21.52
C GLU A 355 17.02 2.00 -20.48
N VAL A 356 15.87 1.33 -20.38
CA VAL A 356 15.71 0.15 -19.55
C VAL A 356 16.31 -1.05 -20.27
N PRO A 357 17.19 -1.84 -19.62
CA PRO A 357 17.70 -3.07 -20.22
C PRO A 357 16.54 -4.00 -20.61
N LYS A 358 16.46 -4.40 -21.88
CA LYS A 358 15.54 -5.45 -22.30
C LYS A 358 16.01 -6.77 -21.71
N VAL A 359 15.36 -7.24 -20.64
CA VAL A 359 15.72 -8.52 -20.03
C VAL A 359 15.28 -9.65 -20.99
N LYS A 360 16.26 -10.37 -21.55
CA LYS A 360 16.05 -11.55 -22.39
C LYS A 360 15.55 -12.70 -21.51
N GLY A 361 14.26 -12.67 -21.19
CA GLY A 361 13.62 -13.62 -20.31
C GLY A 361 12.12 -13.40 -20.14
N VAL A 362 11.50 -12.59 -21.00
CA VAL A 362 10.05 -12.61 -21.12
C VAL A 362 9.72 -13.91 -21.83
N ARG A 363 9.15 -14.89 -21.11
CA ARG A 363 8.55 -16.10 -21.70
C ARG A 363 7.91 -15.73 -23.04
N LYS A 364 8.26 -16.49 -24.09
CA LYS A 364 7.73 -16.39 -25.46
C LYS A 364 6.27 -15.94 -25.35
N ARG A 365 5.95 -14.69 -25.74
CA ARG A 365 4.57 -14.21 -25.75
C ARG A 365 3.86 -15.06 -26.78
N GLU A 366 3.24 -16.15 -26.35
CA GLU A 366 2.23 -16.83 -27.14
C GLU A 366 1.13 -15.80 -27.40
N ARG A 367 0.95 -15.47 -28.68
CA ARG A 367 0.00 -14.47 -29.12
C ARG A 367 -1.39 -15.02 -28.85
N LYS A 368 -2.01 -14.69 -27.72
CA LYS A 368 -3.36 -15.16 -27.36
C LYS A 368 -4.42 -14.18 -27.84
N ILE A 369 -5.49 -14.68 -28.44
CA ILE A 369 -6.60 -13.87 -28.96
C ILE A 369 -7.76 -13.99 -27.98
N LEU A 370 -8.24 -12.89 -27.41
CA LEU A 370 -9.43 -12.94 -26.54
C LEU A 370 -10.63 -13.36 -27.40
N VAL A 371 -11.29 -14.45 -27.02
CA VAL A 371 -12.46 -14.97 -27.75
C VAL A 371 -13.73 -14.98 -26.92
N GLY A 372 -13.67 -14.95 -25.59
CA GLY A 372 -14.87 -14.81 -24.77
C GLY A 372 -14.60 -14.36 -23.34
N ASN A 373 -15.64 -13.91 -22.66
CA ASN A 373 -15.66 -13.63 -21.23
C ASN A 373 -16.52 -14.68 -20.54
N ALA A 374 -16.12 -15.14 -19.35
CA ALA A 374 -16.89 -16.11 -18.60
C ALA A 374 -18.18 -15.49 -18.02
N ASP A 375 -19.30 -16.18 -18.21
CA ASP A 375 -20.62 -15.80 -17.72
C ASP A 375 -21.04 -16.59 -16.49
N HIS A 376 -20.79 -17.91 -16.49
CA HIS A 376 -21.28 -18.80 -15.44
C HIS A 376 -20.59 -20.15 -15.46
N TYR A 377 -20.64 -20.88 -14.34
CA TYR A 377 -20.17 -22.27 -14.26
C TYR A 377 -21.18 -23.17 -13.55
N PHE A 378 -21.68 -24.18 -14.27
CA PHE A 378 -22.60 -25.19 -13.76
C PHE A 378 -21.82 -26.34 -13.11
N THR A 379 -21.54 -26.20 -11.81
CA THR A 379 -20.70 -27.13 -11.03
C THR A 379 -21.12 -28.60 -11.12
N LYS A 380 -22.42 -28.92 -11.10
CA LYS A 380 -22.90 -30.31 -11.16
C LYS A 380 -22.68 -30.98 -12.52
N ALA A 381 -22.63 -30.19 -13.59
CA ALA A 381 -22.50 -30.68 -14.95
C ALA A 381 -21.10 -30.49 -15.53
N SER A 382 -20.20 -29.80 -14.80
CA SER A 382 -18.88 -29.36 -15.28
C SER A 382 -18.97 -28.55 -16.58
N ILE A 383 -19.98 -27.68 -16.71
CA ILE A 383 -20.19 -26.87 -17.91
C ILE A 383 -19.84 -25.41 -17.61
N GLY A 384 -18.92 -24.85 -18.39
CA GLY A 384 -18.64 -23.41 -18.41
C GLY A 384 -19.46 -22.70 -19.48
N GLN A 385 -19.97 -21.52 -19.15
CA GLN A 385 -20.69 -20.63 -20.04
C GLN A 385 -19.88 -19.35 -20.29
N PHE A 386 -19.84 -18.90 -21.55
CA PHE A 386 -19.09 -17.74 -21.99
C PHE A 386 -19.89 -16.88 -22.96
N THR A 387 -19.74 -15.56 -22.87
CA THR A 387 -20.17 -14.62 -23.92
C THR A 387 -18.99 -14.36 -24.86
N MET A 388 -19.19 -14.61 -26.14
CA MET A 388 -18.14 -14.55 -27.15
C MET A 388 -17.86 -13.13 -27.63
N VAL A 389 -16.58 -12.81 -27.80
CA VAL A 389 -16.10 -11.52 -28.32
C VAL A 389 -15.48 -11.69 -29.72
N ASN A 390 -15.01 -12.90 -30.05
CA ASN A 390 -14.47 -13.29 -31.36
C ASN A 390 -14.82 -14.75 -31.69
N GLU A 391 -14.50 -15.18 -32.91
CA GLU A 391 -14.76 -16.54 -33.39
C GLU A 391 -14.02 -17.62 -32.57
N LEU A 392 -14.71 -18.71 -32.24
CA LEU A 392 -14.16 -19.94 -31.66
C LEU A 392 -14.68 -21.16 -32.43
N LYS A 393 -13.83 -22.16 -32.65
CA LYS A 393 -14.16 -23.40 -33.35
C LYS A 393 -13.82 -24.63 -32.52
N THR A 394 -14.56 -25.71 -32.72
CA THR A 394 -14.16 -27.04 -32.23
C THR A 394 -12.78 -27.41 -32.79
N GLY A 395 -11.92 -27.97 -31.95
CA GLY A 395 -10.51 -28.24 -32.26
C GLY A 395 -9.54 -27.09 -31.95
N ASP A 396 -10.03 -25.90 -31.60
CA ASP A 396 -9.16 -24.82 -31.14
C ASP A 396 -8.53 -25.14 -29.78
N LYS A 397 -7.23 -24.85 -29.65
CA LYS A 397 -6.57 -24.77 -28.35
C LYS A 397 -6.97 -23.46 -27.68
N ILE A 398 -7.54 -23.56 -26.50
CA ILE A 398 -7.97 -22.41 -25.71
C ILE A 398 -7.24 -22.39 -24.38
N VAL A 399 -7.11 -21.19 -23.83
CA VAL A 399 -6.64 -20.98 -22.47
C VAL A 399 -7.66 -20.14 -21.72
N ILE A 400 -8.09 -20.64 -20.57
CA ILE A 400 -8.93 -19.90 -19.64
C ILE A 400 -7.99 -19.31 -18.60
N MET A 401 -8.04 -17.99 -18.47
CA MET A 401 -7.17 -17.27 -17.55
C MET A 401 -7.96 -16.29 -16.71
N GLY A 402 -7.72 -16.33 -15.41
CA GLY A 402 -8.18 -15.29 -14.52
C GLY A 402 -7.32 -15.23 -13.26
N PRO A 403 -7.54 -14.21 -12.43
CA PRO A 403 -6.71 -13.91 -11.27
C PRO A 403 -6.54 -15.09 -10.31
N THR A 404 -7.55 -15.97 -10.26
CA THR A 404 -7.55 -17.12 -9.35
C THR A 404 -7.54 -18.48 -10.04
N THR A 405 -8.23 -18.62 -11.19
CA THR A 405 -8.21 -19.86 -11.96
C THR A 405 -6.81 -20.14 -12.53
N GLY A 406 -5.92 -19.15 -12.52
CA GLY A 406 -4.56 -19.30 -13.02
C GLY A 406 -4.56 -19.36 -14.54
N ARG A 407 -3.86 -20.34 -15.10
CA ARG A 407 -3.79 -20.58 -16.54
C ARG A 407 -4.09 -22.04 -16.80
N GLU A 408 -5.27 -22.31 -17.36
CA GLU A 408 -5.70 -23.66 -17.68
C GLU A 408 -5.93 -23.81 -19.19
N GLU A 409 -5.31 -24.82 -19.78
CA GLU A 409 -5.34 -25.07 -21.22
C GLU A 409 -6.20 -26.29 -21.55
N LEU A 410 -7.03 -26.16 -22.58
CA LEU A 410 -7.83 -27.27 -23.08
C LEU A 410 -8.04 -27.13 -24.60
N VAL A 411 -8.49 -28.23 -25.21
CA VAL A 411 -8.96 -28.24 -26.60
C VAL A 411 -10.47 -28.27 -26.58
N VAL A 412 -11.11 -27.40 -27.36
CA VAL A 412 -12.57 -27.40 -27.50
C VAL A 412 -12.97 -28.69 -28.23
N THR A 413 -13.57 -29.63 -27.51
CA THR A 413 -13.98 -30.93 -28.09
C THR A 413 -15.42 -30.92 -28.59
N ASN A 414 -16.32 -30.29 -27.84
CA ASN A 414 -17.72 -30.09 -28.18
C ASN A 414 -18.21 -28.79 -27.52
N MET A 415 -19.09 -28.04 -28.19
CA MET A 415 -19.72 -26.85 -27.62
C MET A 415 -21.16 -26.69 -28.10
N HIS A 416 -21.97 -25.99 -27.30
CA HIS A 416 -23.30 -25.53 -27.70
C HIS A 416 -23.28 -24.01 -27.81
N VAL A 417 -23.82 -23.49 -28.90
CA VAL A 417 -23.92 -22.06 -29.19
C VAL A 417 -25.39 -21.70 -29.11
N ASN A 418 -25.74 -20.76 -28.23
CA ASN A 418 -27.11 -20.32 -27.95
C ASN A 418 -28.09 -21.48 -27.63
N GLY A 419 -27.58 -22.54 -27.02
CA GLY A 419 -28.36 -23.72 -26.60
C GLY A 419 -28.45 -24.85 -27.62
N THR A 420 -27.88 -24.69 -28.83
CA THR A 420 -27.84 -25.74 -29.86
C THR A 420 -26.42 -26.24 -30.11
N PRO A 421 -26.19 -27.55 -30.36
CA PRO A 421 -24.88 -28.06 -30.74
C PRO A 421 -24.37 -27.38 -32.02
N ALA A 422 -23.16 -26.83 -31.99
CA ALA A 422 -22.56 -26.19 -33.16
C ALA A 422 -21.03 -26.20 -33.06
N ASP A 423 -20.37 -26.19 -34.23
CA ASP A 423 -18.91 -26.28 -34.33
C ASP A 423 -18.20 -24.92 -34.46
N VAL A 424 -18.97 -23.84 -34.61
CA VAL A 424 -18.45 -22.47 -34.73
C VAL A 424 -19.31 -21.53 -33.91
N ALA A 425 -18.68 -20.71 -33.08
CA ALA A 425 -19.30 -19.60 -32.36
C ALA A 425 -18.76 -18.28 -32.90
N GLN A 426 -19.62 -17.26 -33.00
CA GLN A 426 -19.28 -15.91 -33.44
C GLN A 426 -19.37 -14.90 -32.29
N LYS A 427 -19.00 -13.66 -32.57
CA LYS A 427 -19.11 -12.57 -31.59
C LYS A 427 -20.57 -12.42 -31.13
N ASP A 428 -20.73 -12.13 -29.84
CA ASP A 428 -22.00 -11.95 -29.10
C ASP A 428 -22.81 -13.24 -28.87
N ASP A 429 -22.33 -14.40 -29.35
CA ASP A 429 -22.93 -15.70 -29.02
C ASP A 429 -22.68 -16.11 -27.57
N ARG A 430 -23.60 -16.91 -27.01
CA ARG A 430 -23.42 -17.58 -25.72
C ARG A 430 -23.00 -19.02 -25.94
N VAL A 431 -21.80 -19.34 -25.50
CA VAL A 431 -21.20 -20.67 -25.66
C VAL A 431 -21.24 -21.42 -24.34
N THR A 432 -21.65 -22.68 -24.36
CA THR A 432 -21.49 -23.62 -23.25
C THR A 432 -20.66 -24.82 -23.69
N MET A 433 -19.69 -25.21 -22.86
CA MET A 433 -18.80 -26.34 -23.13
C MET A 433 -18.33 -27.01 -21.84
N ASN A 434 -17.88 -28.25 -21.93
CA ASN A 434 -17.36 -28.99 -20.79
C ASN A 434 -16.01 -28.40 -20.35
N ILE A 435 -15.95 -27.90 -19.12
CA ILE A 435 -14.74 -27.40 -18.49
C ILE A 435 -14.52 -28.20 -17.19
N PRO A 436 -13.45 -29.03 -17.09
CA PRO A 436 -13.24 -29.96 -15.98
C PRO A 436 -12.83 -29.27 -14.66
N PHE A 437 -12.69 -27.95 -14.68
CA PHE A 437 -12.37 -27.10 -13.54
C PHE A 437 -13.36 -25.93 -13.47
N ARG A 438 -13.49 -25.32 -12.29
CA ARG A 438 -14.42 -24.23 -12.07
C ARG A 438 -13.90 -22.93 -12.66
N ILE A 439 -14.73 -22.25 -13.45
CA ILE A 439 -14.45 -20.90 -13.99
C ILE A 439 -15.18 -19.81 -13.21
N ARG A 440 -14.67 -18.58 -13.28
CA ARG A 440 -15.12 -17.37 -12.56
C ARG A 440 -15.51 -16.28 -13.55
N LEU A 441 -16.33 -15.31 -13.14
CA LEU A 441 -16.75 -14.19 -14.00
C LEU A 441 -15.59 -13.30 -14.48
N SER A 442 -14.51 -13.22 -13.69
CA SER A 442 -13.29 -12.51 -14.06
C SER A 442 -12.40 -13.30 -15.02
N ASP A 443 -12.70 -14.57 -15.27
CA ASP A 443 -11.95 -15.39 -16.20
C ASP A 443 -12.25 -14.99 -17.64
N LYS A 444 -11.19 -14.95 -18.43
CA LYS A 444 -11.23 -14.64 -19.85
C LYS A 444 -10.81 -15.88 -20.63
N LEU A 445 -11.56 -16.14 -21.68
CA LEU A 445 -11.30 -17.22 -22.62
C LEU A 445 -10.48 -16.67 -23.78
N TYR A 446 -9.30 -17.25 -23.98
CA TYR A 446 -8.43 -16.91 -25.10
C TYR A 446 -8.23 -18.11 -26.01
N LYS A 447 -8.12 -17.85 -27.31
CA LYS A 447 -7.67 -18.81 -28.32
C LYS A 447 -6.16 -18.69 -28.50
N LEU A 448 -5.48 -19.83 -28.51
CA LEU A 448 -4.07 -19.93 -28.87
C LEU A 448 -3.96 -20.18 -30.39
N PRO A 449 -3.09 -19.46 -31.11
CA PRO A 449 -2.85 -19.68 -32.53
C PRO A 449 -2.24 -21.07 -32.69
N GLN A 450 -2.74 -21.82 -33.66
CA GLN A 450 -2.09 -23.05 -34.09
C GLN A 450 -0.74 -22.65 -34.73
N GLU A 451 0.35 -23.30 -34.31
CA GLU A 451 1.69 -23.10 -34.89
C GLU A 451 1.75 -23.53 -36.35
#